data_AF-A0A349H501-F1
#
_entry.id   AF-A0A349H501-F1
#
_cell.length_a   1.000
_cell.length_b   1.000
_cell.length_c   1.000
_cell.angle_alpha   90.00
_cell.angle_beta   90.00
_cell.angle_gamma   90.00
#
_symmetry.space_group_name_H-M   'P 1'
#
loop_
_entity.id
_entity.type
_entity.pdbx_description
1 polymer ?
#
loop_
_entity_poly.entity_id
_entity_poly.type
_entity_poly.pdbx_seq_one_letter_code
_entity_poly.pdbx_strand_id
1 'polypeptide(L)' 'DFSKIEAGMLELESVKTDMLELLENSVDLVKLAANKKSIEILLDVDPAMPRFALVDPVRLKQVLANLLGNAVKFTEKG' A
#
# COMPACT_ATOMS: atom_id res chain seq x y z
N ASP A 1 1.28 -17.34 -0.29
CA ASP A 1 0.66 -16.59 -1.39
C ASP A 1 1.30 -16.85 -2.74
N PHE A 2 2.60 -16.63 -2.92
CA PHE A 2 3.28 -16.86 -4.20
C PHE A 2 2.99 -18.26 -4.80
N SER A 3 3.09 -19.33 -4.01
CA SER A 3 2.78 -20.70 -4.45
C SER A 3 1.32 -20.93 -4.87
N LYS A 4 0.37 -20.13 -4.36
CA LYS A 4 -1.04 -20.20 -4.80
C LYS A 4 -1.25 -19.46 -6.11
N ILE A 5 -0.52 -18.35 -6.32
CA ILE A 5 -0.55 -17.58 -7.57
C ILE A 5 0.04 -18.41 -8.71
N GLU A 6 1.23 -18.99 -8.51
CA GLU A 6 1.89 -19.82 -9.53
C GLU A 6 1.08 -21.08 -9.90
N ALA A 7 0.34 -21.63 -8.93
CA ALA A 7 -0.56 -22.75 -9.15
C ALA A 7 -1.93 -22.34 -9.74
N GLY A 8 -2.17 -21.06 -10.00
CA GLY A 8 -3.45 -20.54 -10.50
C GLY A 8 -4.62 -20.65 -9.51
N MET A 9 -4.33 -20.86 -8.22
CA MET A 9 -5.31 -21.05 -7.14
C MET A 9 -5.59 -19.76 -6.35
N LEU A 10 -5.05 -18.62 -6.80
CA LEU A 10 -5.35 -17.34 -6.16
C LEU A 10 -6.64 -16.77 -6.76
N GLU A 11 -7.68 -16.69 -5.95
CA GLU A 11 -8.87 -15.90 -6.24
C GLU A 11 -8.75 -14.53 -5.55
N LEU A 12 -9.13 -13.47 -6.27
CA LEU A 12 -9.20 -12.12 -5.72
C LEU A 12 -10.58 -11.90 -5.12
N GLU A 13 -10.61 -11.35 -3.90
CA GLU A 13 -11.86 -10.99 -3.25
C GLU A 13 -12.20 -9.53 -3.54
N SER A 14 -13.13 -9.27 -4.46
CA SER A 14 -13.51 -7.91 -4.81
C SER A 14 -14.57 -7.38 -3.85
N VAL A 15 -14.19 -6.43 -2.99
CA VAL A 15 -15.08 -5.80 -2.02
C VAL A 15 -15.03 -4.29 -2.11
N LYS A 16 -16.14 -3.64 -1.76
CA LYS A 16 -16.22 -2.18 -1.69
C LYS A 16 -15.31 -1.70 -0.55
N THR A 17 -14.23 -1.05 -0.91
CA THR A 17 -13.18 -0.62 0.00
C THR A 17 -13.08 0.90 0.02
N ASP A 18 -12.89 1.47 1.20
CA ASP A 18 -12.50 2.87 1.36
C ASP A 18 -11.04 3.07 0.95
N MET A 19 -10.83 3.76 -0.16
CA MET A 19 -9.49 3.91 -0.75
C MET A 19 -8.60 4.86 0.04
N LEU A 20 -9.17 5.92 0.64
CA LEU A 20 -8.35 6.86 1.40
C LEU A 20 -7.87 6.19 2.69
N GLU A 21 -8.76 5.49 3.40
CA GLU A 21 -8.39 4.75 4.60
C GLU A 21 -7.34 3.66 4.28
N LEU A 22 -7.47 2.97 3.14
CA LEU A 22 -6.48 1.98 2.72
C LEU A 22 -5.10 2.62 2.47
N LEU A 23 -5.05 3.76 1.77
CA LEU A 23 -3.81 4.48 1.48
C LEU A 23 -3.16 5.04 2.75
N GLU A 24 -3.93 5.67 3.64
CA GLU A 24 -3.47 6.16 4.94
C GLU A 24 -2.84 5.04 5.77
N ASN A 25 -3.56 3.92 5.90
CA ASN A 25 -3.08 2.73 6.60
C ASN A 25 -1.82 2.14 5.97
N SER A 26 -1.68 2.21 4.64
CA SER A 26 -0.49 1.74 3.93
C SER A 26 0.73 2.61 4.21
N VAL A 27 0.56 3.93 4.29
CA VAL A 27 1.64 4.86 4.65
C VAL A 27 2.06 4.66 6.10
N ASP A 28 1.12 4.44 7.02
CA ASP A 28 1.40 4.18 8.44
C ASP A 28 2.36 3.00 8.67
N LEU A 29 2.32 1.98 7.81
CA LEU A 29 3.21 0.82 7.89
C LEU A 29 4.70 1.19 7.78
N VAL A 30 5.02 2.26 7.05
CA VAL A 30 6.41 2.65 6.75
C VAL A 30 6.86 3.91 7.48
N LYS A 31 5.93 4.66 8.10
CA LYS A 31 6.22 5.91 8.84
C LYS A 31 7.37 5.75 9.85
N LEU A 32 7.33 4.70 10.68
CA LEU A 32 8.36 4.48 11.69
C LEU A 32 9.74 4.23 11.07
N ALA A 33 9.80 3.47 9.97
CA ALA A 33 11.05 3.17 9.27
C ALA A 33 11.61 4.42 8.57
N ALA A 34 10.74 5.23 7.96
CA ALA A 34 11.10 6.49 7.33
C ALA A 34 11.61 7.52 8.34
N ASN A 35 10.91 7.69 9.46
CA ASN A 35 11.31 8.59 10.54
C ASN A 35 12.70 8.24 11.12
N LYS A 36 13.04 6.96 11.23
CA LYS A 36 14.39 6.53 11.68
C LYS A 36 15.50 6.94 10.71
N LYS A 37 15.18 7.15 9.45
CA LYS A 37 16.08 7.64 8.41
C LYS A 37 15.94 9.16 8.17
N SER A 38 15.10 9.84 8.95
CA SER A 38 14.73 11.24 8.73
C SER A 38 14.20 11.51 7.31
N ILE A 39 13.48 10.55 6.74
CA ILE A 39 12.84 10.67 5.42
C ILE A 39 11.39 11.09 5.63
N GLU A 40 10.97 12.15 4.94
CA GLU A 40 9.57 12.59 4.94
C GLU A 40 8.72 11.71 3.99
N ILE A 41 7.49 11.40 4.41
CA ILE A 41 6.50 10.75 3.54
C ILE A 41 5.26 11.62 3.50
N LEU A 42 4.88 12.03 2.28
CA LEU A 42 3.65 12.74 1.99
C LEU A 42 2.67 11.81 1.27
N LEU A 43 1.43 11.73 1.79
CA LEU A 43 0.32 11.15 1.06
C LEU A 43 -0.45 12.29 0.38
N ASP A 44 -0.36 12.35 -0.93
CA ASP A 44 -1.09 13.31 -1.75
C ASP A 44 -2.09 12.56 -2.63
N VAL A 45 -3.38 12.88 -2.47
CA VAL A 45 -4.50 12.17 -3.11
C VAL A 45 -5.34 13.19 -3.85
N ASP A 46 -5.53 12.96 -5.15
CA ASP A 46 -6.38 13.80 -5.99
C ASP A 46 -7.81 13.87 -5.42
N PRO A 47 -8.36 15.08 -5.15
CA PRO A 47 -9.73 15.23 -4.67
C PRO A 47 -10.79 14.62 -5.60
N ALA A 48 -10.49 14.44 -6.89
CA ALA A 48 -11.36 13.77 -7.85
C ALA A 48 -11.35 12.24 -7.73
N MET A 49 -10.43 11.66 -6.95
CA MET A 49 -10.36 10.21 -6.76
C MET A 49 -11.62 9.71 -6.02
N PRO A 50 -12.29 8.65 -6.52
CA PRO A 50 -13.41 8.05 -5.82
C PRO A 50 -13.02 7.57 -4.42
N ARG A 51 -13.83 7.93 -3.42
CA ARG A 51 -13.63 7.47 -2.03
C ARG A 51 -13.69 5.95 -1.91
N PHE A 52 -14.51 5.29 -2.73
CA PHE A 52 -14.71 3.85 -2.69
C PHE A 52 -14.41 3.19 -4.04
N ALA A 53 -13.77 2.02 -4.01
CA ALA A 53 -13.56 1.18 -5.18
C ALA A 53 -13.79 -0.31 -4.85
N LEU A 54 -14.08 -1.11 -5.87
CA LEU A 54 -14.14 -2.57 -5.77
C LEU A 54 -12.74 -3.13 -5.96
N VAL A 55 -12.11 -3.58 -4.88
CA VAL A 55 -10.73 -4.09 -4.87
C VAL A 55 -10.61 -5.24 -3.87
N ASP A 56 -9.51 -5.98 -3.94
CA ASP A 56 -9.07 -6.85 -2.84
C ASP A 56 -8.16 -6.03 -1.91
N PRO A 57 -8.66 -5.57 -0.74
CA PRO A 57 -7.91 -4.67 0.13
C PRO A 57 -6.67 -5.34 0.71
N VAL A 58 -6.70 -6.64 0.97
CA VAL A 58 -5.57 -7.37 1.54
C VAL A 58 -4.43 -7.43 0.52
N ARG A 59 -4.76 -7.78 -0.73
CA ARG A 59 -3.76 -7.86 -1.80
C ARG A 59 -3.24 -6.50 -2.20
N LEU A 60 -4.11 -5.49 -2.29
CA LEU A 60 -3.67 -4.13 -2.60
C LEU A 60 -2.76 -3.57 -1.51
N LYS A 61 -3.08 -3.79 -0.22
CA LYS A 61 -2.22 -3.39 0.89
C LYS A 61 -0.86 -4.09 0.85
N GLN A 62 -0.79 -5.37 0.45
CA GLN A 62 0.49 -6.07 0.24
C GLN A 62 1.33 -5.42 -0.87
N VAL A 63 0.70 -5.07 -2.00
CA VAL A 63 1.40 -4.37 -3.09
C VAL A 63 1.96 -3.03 -2.61
N LEU A 64 1.14 -2.21 -1.94
CA LEU A 64 1.56 -0.91 -1.41
C LEU A 64 2.67 -1.05 -0.35
N ALA A 65 2.56 -2.02 0.56
CA ALA A 65 3.59 -2.26 1.58
C ALA A 65 4.94 -2.61 0.95
N ASN A 66 4.96 -3.41 -0.12
CA ASN A 66 6.19 -3.73 -0.85
C ASN A 66 6.80 -2.51 -1.53
N LEU A 67 5.99 -1.71 -2.22
CA LEU A 67 6.46 -0.51 -2.90
C LEU A 67 6.98 0.54 -1.92
N LEU A 68 6.19 0.89 -0.90
CA LEU A 68 6.54 1.87 0.12
C LEU A 68 7.74 1.39 0.96
N GLY A 69 7.77 0.11 1.33
CA GLY A 69 8.88 -0.48 2.06
C GLY A 69 10.19 -0.42 1.27
N ASN A 70 10.13 -0.68 -0.04
CA ASN A 70 11.28 -0.52 -0.93
C ASN A 70 11.70 0.95 -1.07
N ALA A 71 10.75 1.88 -1.20
CA ALA A 71 11.04 3.31 -1.26
C ALA A 71 11.83 3.77 -0.02
N VAL A 72 11.37 3.43 1.18
CA VAL A 72 12.09 3.75 2.43
C VAL A 72 13.41 3.01 2.54
N LYS A 73 13.48 1.74 2.12
CA LYS A 73 14.70 0.94 2.17
C LYS A 73 15.82 1.53 1.31
N PHE A 74 15.50 1.93 0.08
CA PHE A 74 16.49 2.35 -0.93
C PHE A 74 16.68 3.87 -1.01
N THR A 75 15.87 4.65 -0.31
CA THR A 75 16.12 6.08 -0.13
C THR A 75 17.02 6.28 1.09
N GLU A 76 18.11 7.01 0.91
CA GLU A 76 19.04 7.37 1.99
C GLU A 76 18.76 8.75 2.57
N LYS A 77 18.27 9.68 1.74
CA LYS A 77 17.98 11.08 2.09
C LYS A 77 16.82 11.59 1.24
N GLY A 78 15.94 12.40 1.81
CA GLY A 78 14.79 13.00 1.14
C GLY A 78 13.79 13.56 2.14
#